data_AF-A0A356TNS0-F1
#
_entry.id   AF-A0A356TNS0-F1
#
_cell.length_a   1.000
_cell.length_b   1.000
_cell.length_c   1.000
_cell.angle_alpha   90.00
_cell.angle_beta   90.00
_cell.angle_gamma   90.00
#
_symmetry.space_group_name_H-M   'P 1'
#
loop_
_entity.id
_entity.type
_entity.pdbx_description
1 polymer ?
#
loop_
_entity_poly.entity_id
_entity_poly.type
_entity_poly.pdbx_seq_one_letter_code
_entity_poly.pdbx_strand_id
1 'polypeptide(L)'
;MGLSEGHAGSWGRQAITMGEAASFAAKVRASPRERDAVAQTLYDFPLECEVRGMFFVGLVNAVASVAGQPETQRITALAEVPSSVLPFTLHPHRDFYKLFFLASPLLHPHAELSDAMRNVAETFYPVFRASPLGRTMSLLMGSSPRRVLERLADAYNISVAWNSHVCEARGEREVRWTCLVEPTDFYEHVFTGIVCGTLRSHEAPAPTVELMERRRDGAGQHMVFSIRW
;
A
#
# COMPACT_ATOMS: atom_id res chain seq x y z
N MET A 1 -37.77 -15.41 -15.84
CA MET A 1 -36.50 -16.13 -15.67
C MET A 1 -35.40 -15.27 -16.26
N GLY A 2 -34.66 -14.59 -15.40
CA GLY A 2 -33.50 -13.78 -15.73
C GLY A 2 -32.74 -13.66 -14.43
N LEU A 3 -31.80 -14.58 -14.24
CA LEU A 3 -30.98 -14.67 -13.05
C LEU A 3 -30.32 -13.31 -12.82
N SER A 4 -30.49 -12.73 -11.64
CA SER A 4 -29.64 -11.62 -11.23
C SER A 4 -28.21 -12.15 -11.25
N GLU A 5 -27.37 -11.60 -12.13
CA GLU A 5 -25.94 -11.71 -11.98
C GLU A 5 -25.61 -11.10 -10.63
N GLY A 6 -25.44 -11.97 -9.62
CA GLY A 6 -24.92 -11.57 -8.34
C GLY A 6 -23.55 -10.98 -8.62
N HIS A 7 -23.42 -9.67 -8.45
CA HIS A 7 -22.12 -9.05 -8.19
C HIS A 7 -21.52 -9.88 -7.07
N ALA A 8 -20.52 -10.71 -7.37
CA ALA A 8 -19.67 -11.28 -6.35
C ALA A 8 -19.15 -10.07 -5.56
N GLY A 9 -19.62 -9.92 -4.32
CA GLY A 9 -19.32 -8.75 -3.50
C GLY A 9 -17.81 -8.57 -3.40
N SER A 10 -17.36 -7.31 -3.36
CA SER A 10 -15.95 -7.00 -3.14
C SER A 10 -15.44 -7.75 -1.90
N TRP A 11 -14.33 -8.48 -2.06
CA TRP A 11 -13.73 -9.29 -1.00
C TRP A 11 -13.48 -8.47 0.25
N GLY A 12 -13.15 -7.19 0.09
CA GLY A 12 -12.79 -6.35 1.21
C GLY A 12 -13.92 -6.00 2.18
N ARG A 13 -15.19 -6.34 1.89
CA ARG A 13 -16.32 -6.12 2.83
C ARG A 13 -16.91 -7.41 3.41
N GLN A 14 -16.31 -8.56 3.15
CA GLN A 14 -16.82 -9.84 3.62
C GLN A 14 -15.70 -10.79 4.04
N ALA A 15 -16.02 -11.76 4.90
CA ALA A 15 -15.11 -12.86 5.17
C ALA A 15 -14.85 -13.65 3.88
N ILE A 16 -13.63 -14.13 3.72
CA ILE A 16 -13.23 -15.02 2.63
C ILE A 16 -12.62 -16.30 3.23
N THR A 17 -12.61 -17.36 2.45
CA THR A 17 -11.93 -18.61 2.81
C THR A 17 -10.45 -18.56 2.43
N MET A 18 -9.63 -19.36 3.09
CA MET A 18 -8.22 -19.54 2.69
C MET A 18 -8.10 -20.11 1.27
N GLY A 19 -9.07 -20.94 0.84
CA GLY A 19 -9.10 -21.48 -0.52
C GLY A 19 -9.29 -20.41 -1.59
N GLU A 20 -10.16 -19.42 -1.35
CA GLU A 20 -10.32 -18.25 -2.23
C GLU A 20 -9.02 -17.44 -2.29
N ALA A 21 -8.45 -17.10 -1.12
CA ALA A 21 -7.20 -16.36 -1.05
C ALA A 21 -6.04 -17.06 -1.77
N ALA A 22 -5.88 -18.38 -1.59
CA ALA A 22 -4.88 -19.20 -2.28
C ALA A 22 -5.13 -19.26 -3.80
N SER A 23 -6.39 -19.36 -4.24
CA SER A 23 -6.75 -19.32 -5.65
C SER A 23 -6.38 -17.98 -6.31
N PHE A 24 -6.56 -16.87 -5.59
CA PHE A 24 -6.07 -15.58 -6.05
C PHE A 24 -4.54 -15.53 -6.08
N ALA A 25 -3.87 -15.93 -4.99
CA ALA A 25 -2.41 -15.90 -4.88
C ALA A 25 -1.72 -16.72 -5.98
N ALA A 26 -2.32 -17.83 -6.43
CA ALA A 26 -1.83 -18.63 -7.55
C ALA A 26 -1.67 -17.83 -8.86
N LYS A 27 -2.41 -16.73 -9.03
CA LYS A 27 -2.38 -15.83 -10.20
C LYS A 27 -1.25 -14.78 -10.11
N VAL A 28 -0.69 -14.57 -8.93
CA VAL A 28 0.41 -13.62 -8.70
C VAL A 28 1.72 -14.23 -9.21
N ARG A 29 2.46 -13.47 -10.00
CA ARG A 29 3.79 -13.86 -10.47
C ARG A 29 4.79 -13.71 -9.33
N ALA A 30 4.93 -14.75 -8.52
CA ALA A 30 5.84 -14.82 -7.38
C ALA A 30 6.23 -16.27 -7.06
N SER A 31 7.24 -16.46 -6.21
CA SER A 31 7.63 -17.79 -5.72
C SER A 31 6.48 -18.47 -4.94
N PRO A 32 6.50 -19.81 -4.76
CA PRO A 32 5.49 -20.49 -3.94
C PRO A 32 5.36 -19.90 -2.53
N ARG A 33 6.49 -19.64 -1.85
CA ARG A 33 6.51 -19.05 -0.51
C ARG A 33 5.87 -17.67 -0.47
N GLU A 34 6.13 -16.82 -1.45
CA GLU A 34 5.51 -15.49 -1.53
C GLU A 34 4.01 -15.58 -1.83
N ARG A 35 3.58 -16.56 -2.63
CA ARG A 35 2.14 -16.79 -2.86
C ARG A 35 1.43 -17.25 -1.59
N ASP A 36 2.06 -18.08 -0.76
CA ASP A 36 1.51 -18.44 0.55
C ASP A 36 1.35 -17.20 1.44
N ALA A 37 2.35 -16.30 1.45
CA ALA A 37 2.28 -15.03 2.18
C ALA A 37 1.21 -14.06 1.64
N VAL A 38 1.00 -14.03 0.31
CA VAL A 38 -0.10 -13.28 -0.32
C VAL A 38 -1.45 -13.83 0.13
N ALA A 39 -1.64 -15.15 0.09
CA ALA A 39 -2.88 -15.78 0.52
C ALA A 39 -3.17 -15.48 2.00
N GLN A 40 -2.17 -15.64 2.87
CA GLN A 40 -2.29 -15.34 4.29
C GLN A 40 -2.62 -13.86 4.53
N THR A 41 -1.95 -12.94 3.82
CA THR A 41 -2.23 -11.50 3.91
C THR A 41 -3.67 -11.17 3.56
N LEU A 42 -4.19 -11.71 2.44
CA LEU A 42 -5.55 -11.41 2.00
C LEU A 42 -6.60 -12.02 2.94
N TYR A 43 -6.33 -13.21 3.48
CA TYR A 43 -7.21 -13.88 4.44
C TYR A 43 -7.28 -13.13 5.78
N ASP A 44 -6.14 -12.71 6.33
CA ASP A 44 -6.05 -12.02 7.64
C ASP A 44 -6.42 -10.54 7.58
N PHE A 45 -6.61 -9.96 6.38
CA PHE A 45 -6.80 -8.52 6.22
C PHE A 45 -8.04 -8.03 7.00
N PRO A 46 -7.95 -7.00 7.86
CA PRO A 46 -9.12 -6.46 8.56
C PRO A 46 -10.16 -5.89 7.58
N LEU A 47 -11.45 -6.15 7.82
CA LEU A 47 -12.54 -5.69 6.95
C LEU A 47 -12.80 -4.18 7.07
N GLU A 48 -12.44 -3.61 8.21
CA GLU A 48 -12.57 -2.19 8.53
C GLU A 48 -11.43 -1.36 7.94
N CYS A 49 -10.37 -2.00 7.44
CA CYS A 49 -9.24 -1.31 6.83
C CYS A 49 -9.62 -0.83 5.43
N GLU A 50 -9.66 0.49 5.25
CA GLU A 50 -10.01 1.13 3.99
C GLU A 50 -8.92 2.12 3.56
N VAL A 51 -8.74 2.29 2.26
CA VAL A 51 -7.75 3.17 1.66
C VAL A 51 -8.41 4.13 0.68
N ARG A 52 -7.84 5.33 0.50
CA ARG A 52 -8.36 6.30 -0.47
C ARG A 52 -8.22 5.78 -1.90
N GLY A 53 -9.26 5.98 -2.70
CA GLY A 53 -9.32 5.54 -4.10
C GLY A 53 -8.19 6.08 -5.00
N MET A 54 -7.53 7.19 -4.62
CA MET A 54 -6.44 7.76 -5.40
C MET A 54 -5.26 6.79 -5.60
N PHE A 55 -5.02 5.86 -4.67
CA PHE A 55 -3.96 4.87 -4.81
C PHE A 55 -4.31 3.79 -5.85
N PHE A 56 -5.58 3.37 -5.93
CA PHE A 56 -6.04 2.52 -7.03
C PHE A 56 -5.82 3.23 -8.38
N VAL A 57 -6.29 4.47 -8.49
CA VAL A 57 -6.16 5.26 -9.74
C VAL A 57 -4.69 5.44 -10.12
N GLY A 58 -3.83 5.77 -9.16
CA GLY A 58 -2.39 5.92 -9.38
C GLY A 58 -1.74 4.63 -9.88
N LEU A 59 -2.06 3.50 -9.25
CA LEU A 59 -1.48 2.21 -9.64
C LEU A 59 -2.00 1.71 -10.99
N VAL A 60 -3.29 1.90 -11.29
CA VAL A 60 -3.87 1.60 -12.61
C VAL A 60 -3.20 2.45 -13.69
N ASN A 61 -2.99 3.74 -13.44
CA ASN A 61 -2.30 4.62 -14.39
C ASN A 61 -0.83 4.22 -14.60
N ALA A 62 -0.13 3.79 -13.54
CA ALA A 62 1.24 3.29 -13.64
C ALA A 62 1.31 2.04 -14.52
N VAL A 63 0.37 1.10 -14.34
CA VAL A 63 0.28 -0.10 -15.18
C VAL A 63 -0.03 0.27 -16.62
N ALA A 64 -0.99 1.16 -16.86
CA ALA A 64 -1.33 1.62 -18.21
C ALA A 64 -0.14 2.26 -18.92
N SER A 65 0.69 3.01 -18.19
CA SER A 65 1.88 3.66 -18.74
C SER A 65 3.00 2.68 -19.11
N VAL A 66 3.11 1.53 -18.43
CA VAL A 66 4.21 0.58 -18.61
C VAL A 66 3.80 -0.59 -19.51
N ALA A 67 2.62 -1.16 -19.28
CA ALA A 67 2.15 -2.39 -19.90
C ALA A 67 1.04 -2.16 -20.94
N GLY A 68 0.47 -0.96 -21.02
CA GLY A 68 -0.60 -0.63 -21.96
C GLY A 68 -2.00 -1.02 -21.47
N GLN A 69 -3.00 -0.67 -22.28
CA GLN A 69 -4.42 -0.83 -21.94
C GLN A 69 -4.91 -2.28 -21.82
N PRO A 70 -4.53 -3.23 -22.70
CA PRO A 70 -5.01 -4.61 -22.59
C PRO A 70 -4.60 -5.27 -21.27
N GLU A 71 -3.34 -5.08 -20.86
CA GLU A 71 -2.78 -5.59 -19.62
C GLU A 71 -3.43 -4.91 -18.41
N THR A 72 -3.68 -3.61 -18.49
CA THR A 72 -4.42 -2.86 -17.46
C THR A 72 -5.82 -3.43 -17.25
N GLN A 73 -6.57 -3.66 -18.34
CA GLN A 73 -7.91 -4.27 -18.27
C GLN A 73 -7.84 -5.68 -17.67
N ARG A 74 -6.86 -6.48 -18.08
CA ARG A 74 -6.66 -7.84 -17.54
C ARG A 74 -6.40 -7.82 -16.03
N ILE A 75 -5.48 -7.00 -15.54
CA ILE A 75 -5.14 -7.01 -14.10
C ILE A 75 -6.24 -6.41 -13.24
N THR A 76 -6.94 -5.39 -13.72
CA THR A 76 -8.05 -4.76 -12.99
C THR A 76 -9.24 -5.70 -12.88
N ALA A 77 -9.53 -6.46 -13.94
CA ALA A 77 -10.51 -7.53 -13.90
C ALA A 77 -10.11 -8.65 -12.92
N LEU A 78 -8.85 -9.11 -12.95
CA LEU A 78 -8.36 -10.15 -12.03
C LEU A 78 -8.35 -9.72 -10.56
N ALA A 79 -8.05 -8.45 -10.29
CA ALA A 79 -8.13 -7.86 -8.96
C ALA A 79 -9.57 -7.52 -8.54
N GLU A 80 -10.53 -7.57 -9.47
CA GLU A 80 -11.92 -7.13 -9.27
C GLU A 80 -12.00 -5.66 -8.82
N VAL A 81 -11.15 -4.82 -9.41
CA VAL A 81 -11.18 -3.37 -9.18
C VAL A 81 -12.52 -2.82 -9.68
N PRO A 82 -13.24 -2.00 -8.88
CA PRO A 82 -14.47 -1.37 -9.33
C PRO A 82 -14.27 -0.59 -10.63
N SER A 83 -15.25 -0.66 -11.54
CA SER A 83 -15.22 0.07 -12.82
C SER A 83 -15.12 1.59 -12.66
N SER A 84 -15.53 2.10 -11.50
CA SER A 84 -15.32 3.49 -11.09
C SER A 84 -14.74 3.53 -9.67
N VAL A 85 -13.53 4.07 -9.55
CA VAL A 85 -12.90 4.35 -8.27
C VAL A 85 -12.79 5.87 -8.10
N LEU A 86 -13.52 6.41 -7.13
CA LEU A 86 -13.48 7.84 -6.82
C LEU A 86 -12.27 8.15 -5.91
N PRO A 87 -11.34 9.05 -6.31
CA PRO A 87 -10.06 9.24 -5.62
C PRO A 87 -10.14 9.54 -4.12
N PHE A 88 -11.16 10.27 -3.68
CA PHE A 88 -11.30 10.73 -2.29
C PHE A 88 -12.24 9.88 -1.44
N THR A 89 -12.84 8.85 -2.01
CA THR A 89 -13.67 7.90 -1.25
C THR A 89 -12.81 6.79 -0.66
N LEU A 90 -13.26 6.22 0.45
CA LEU A 90 -12.64 5.06 1.07
C LEU A 90 -13.11 3.79 0.36
N HIS A 91 -12.16 2.91 0.06
CA HIS A 91 -12.37 1.61 -0.56
C HIS A 91 -11.71 0.54 0.30
N PRO A 92 -12.22 -0.69 0.31
CA PRO A 92 -11.59 -1.75 1.10
C PRO A 92 -10.12 -1.95 0.71
N HIS A 93 -9.23 -1.90 1.70
CA HIS A 93 -7.79 -1.93 1.48
C HIS A 93 -7.31 -3.31 1.01
N ARG A 94 -8.01 -4.38 1.40
CA ARG A 94 -7.80 -5.73 0.84
C ARG A 94 -7.91 -5.77 -0.69
N ASP A 95 -8.87 -5.04 -1.27
CA ASP A 95 -9.07 -5.02 -2.72
C ASP A 95 -7.94 -4.25 -3.43
N PHE A 96 -7.41 -3.20 -2.78
CA PHE A 96 -6.20 -2.54 -3.26
C PHE A 96 -5.01 -3.48 -3.25
N TYR A 97 -4.84 -4.28 -2.19
CA TYR A 97 -3.75 -5.25 -2.10
C TYR A 97 -3.80 -6.31 -3.21
N LYS A 98 -5.00 -6.74 -3.63
CA LYS A 98 -5.13 -7.61 -4.81
C LYS A 98 -4.53 -6.96 -6.06
N LEU A 99 -4.90 -5.70 -6.33
CA LEU A 99 -4.32 -4.95 -7.44
C LEU A 99 -2.79 -4.80 -7.27
N PHE A 100 -2.34 -4.49 -6.06
CA PHE A 100 -0.94 -4.27 -5.73
C PHE A 100 -0.09 -5.52 -5.98
N PHE A 101 -0.51 -6.67 -5.48
CA PHE A 101 0.17 -7.95 -5.71
C PHE A 101 0.27 -8.34 -7.19
N LEU A 102 -0.75 -8.03 -8.00
CA LEU A 102 -0.72 -8.31 -9.44
C LEU A 102 0.14 -7.29 -10.21
N ALA A 103 0.11 -6.01 -9.83
CA ALA A 103 0.80 -4.93 -10.52
C ALA A 103 2.31 -4.91 -10.22
N SER A 104 2.73 -5.19 -9.00
CA SER A 104 4.15 -5.14 -8.61
C SER A 104 5.09 -5.97 -9.49
N PRO A 105 4.88 -7.28 -9.69
CA PRO A 105 5.76 -8.09 -10.54
C PRO A 105 5.58 -7.80 -12.05
N LEU A 106 4.54 -7.05 -12.43
CA LEU A 106 4.38 -6.54 -13.79
C LEU A 106 5.26 -5.29 -14.01
N LEU A 107 5.26 -4.37 -13.04
CA LEU A 107 6.04 -3.12 -13.08
C LEU A 107 7.53 -3.34 -12.80
N HIS A 108 7.88 -4.37 -12.00
CA HIS A 108 9.26 -4.73 -11.67
C HIS A 108 9.50 -6.24 -11.86
N PRO A 109 9.58 -6.73 -13.11
CA PRO A 109 9.56 -8.16 -13.42
C PRO A 109 10.83 -8.94 -13.04
N HIS A 110 11.88 -8.25 -12.59
CA HIS A 110 13.17 -8.84 -12.21
C HIS A 110 13.44 -8.77 -10.70
N ALA A 111 12.49 -8.29 -9.92
CA ALA A 111 12.57 -8.23 -8.47
C ALA A 111 11.70 -9.32 -7.83
N GLU A 112 12.11 -9.81 -6.66
CA GLU A 112 11.22 -10.56 -5.77
C GLU A 112 10.01 -9.70 -5.39
N LEU A 113 8.90 -10.31 -5.00
CA LEU A 113 7.62 -9.61 -4.82
C LEU A 113 7.72 -8.49 -3.78
N SER A 114 8.40 -8.72 -2.65
CA SER A 114 8.58 -7.71 -1.60
C SER A 114 9.34 -6.47 -2.11
N ASP A 115 10.41 -6.69 -2.88
CA ASP A 115 11.19 -5.60 -3.49
C ASP A 115 10.41 -4.91 -4.62
N ALA A 116 9.65 -5.66 -5.42
CA ALA A 116 8.76 -5.10 -6.43
C ALA A 116 7.68 -4.21 -5.80
N MET A 117 7.09 -4.65 -4.68
CA MET A 117 6.15 -3.86 -3.90
C MET A 117 6.81 -2.61 -3.30
N ARG A 118 8.01 -2.72 -2.72
CA ARG A 118 8.78 -1.55 -2.27
C ARG A 118 8.96 -0.52 -3.39
N ASN A 119 9.41 -0.96 -4.56
CA ASN A 119 9.71 -0.08 -5.69
C ASN A 119 8.45 0.65 -6.21
N VAL A 120 7.31 -0.05 -6.28
CA VAL A 120 6.02 0.60 -6.58
C VAL A 120 5.64 1.58 -5.47
N ALA A 121 5.84 1.21 -4.21
CA ALA A 121 5.46 2.03 -3.06
C ALA A 121 6.25 3.35 -2.99
N GLU A 122 7.46 3.43 -3.57
CA GLU A 122 8.19 4.70 -3.75
C GLU A 122 7.38 5.74 -4.55
N THR A 123 6.41 5.30 -5.36
CA THR A 123 5.57 6.19 -6.19
C THR A 123 4.31 6.67 -5.48
N PHE A 124 3.94 6.11 -4.33
CA PHE A 124 2.68 6.45 -3.66
C PHE A 124 2.65 7.87 -3.12
N TYR A 125 3.79 8.38 -2.63
CA TYR A 125 3.86 9.78 -2.20
C TYR A 125 3.73 10.76 -3.39
N PRO A 126 4.42 10.58 -4.52
CA PRO A 126 4.13 11.35 -5.74
C PRO A 126 2.66 11.33 -6.16
N VAL A 127 1.99 10.16 -6.12
CA VAL A 127 0.55 10.05 -6.40
C VAL A 127 -0.28 10.87 -5.42
N PHE A 128 0.01 10.74 -4.11
CA PHE A 128 -0.62 11.54 -3.07
C PHE A 128 -0.44 13.04 -3.32
N ARG A 129 0.81 13.49 -3.55
CA ARG A 129 1.18 14.88 -3.83
C ARG A 129 0.48 15.45 -5.07
N ALA A 130 0.18 14.61 -6.06
CA ALA A 130 -0.56 15.03 -7.25
C ALA A 130 -2.06 15.26 -6.99
N SER A 131 -2.61 14.78 -5.86
CA SER A 131 -4.01 15.02 -5.48
C SER A 131 -4.22 16.44 -4.91
N PRO A 132 -5.42 17.04 -5.05
CA PRO A 132 -5.78 18.28 -4.36
C PRO A 132 -5.40 18.33 -2.87
N LEU A 133 -5.72 17.29 -2.10
CA LEU A 133 -5.38 17.21 -0.68
C LEU A 133 -3.86 17.15 -0.46
N GLY A 134 -3.18 16.29 -1.21
CA GLY A 134 -1.74 16.12 -1.06
C GLY A 134 -0.95 17.35 -1.47
N ARG A 135 -1.37 18.11 -2.49
CA ARG A 135 -0.76 19.41 -2.82
C ARG A 135 -0.77 20.36 -1.63
N THR A 136 -1.91 20.48 -0.94
CA THR A 136 -2.02 21.33 0.25
C THR A 136 -1.11 20.85 1.38
N MET A 137 -1.09 19.54 1.67
CA MET A 137 -0.23 18.99 2.73
C MET A 137 1.25 19.09 2.40
N SER A 138 1.66 18.85 1.15
CA SER A 138 3.05 18.96 0.69
C SER A 138 3.61 20.36 0.85
N LEU A 139 2.80 21.42 0.68
CA LEU A 139 3.23 22.80 0.93
C LEU A 139 3.63 23.04 2.40
N LEU A 140 3.05 22.29 3.34
CA LEU A 140 3.32 22.41 4.77
C LEU A 140 4.55 21.62 5.23
N MET A 141 5.10 20.74 4.38
CA MET A 141 6.20 19.84 4.69
C MET A 141 7.57 20.53 4.63
N GLY A 142 7.77 21.46 3.68
CA GLY A 142 9.08 22.08 3.45
C GLY A 142 10.15 21.05 3.05
N SER A 143 11.43 21.37 3.27
CA SER A 143 12.58 20.51 2.90
C SER A 143 13.26 19.82 4.09
N SER A 144 12.82 20.08 5.32
CA SER A 144 13.39 19.42 6.50
C SER A 144 12.94 17.95 6.54
N PRO A 145 13.86 16.96 6.51
CA PRO A 145 13.47 15.54 6.49
C PRO A 145 12.62 15.15 7.70
N ARG A 146 12.96 15.69 8.89
CA ARG A 146 12.15 15.52 10.10
C ARG A 146 10.70 15.97 9.90
N ARG A 147 10.51 17.20 9.40
CA ARG A 147 9.17 17.77 9.19
C ARG A 147 8.41 17.02 8.10
N VAL A 148 9.10 16.57 7.04
CA VAL A 148 8.53 15.73 5.99
C VAL A 148 8.02 14.41 6.59
N LEU A 149 8.80 13.75 7.45
CA LEU A 149 8.40 12.49 8.10
C LEU A 149 7.25 12.68 9.09
N GLU A 150 7.29 13.71 9.93
CA GLU A 150 6.18 14.04 10.84
C GLU A 150 4.86 14.22 10.07
N ARG A 151 4.89 14.92 8.93
CA ARG A 151 3.72 15.14 8.08
C ARG A 151 3.34 13.94 7.23
N LEU A 152 4.28 13.05 6.94
CA LEU A 152 3.97 11.78 6.28
C LEU A 152 3.10 10.91 7.19
N ALA A 153 3.30 10.96 8.52
CA ALA A 153 2.45 10.23 9.46
C ALA A 153 1.00 10.75 9.42
N ASP A 154 0.83 12.08 9.39
CA ASP A 154 -0.49 12.71 9.19
C ASP A 154 -1.13 12.25 7.88
N ALA A 155 -0.35 12.24 6.78
CA ALA A 155 -0.83 11.84 5.46
C ALA A 155 -1.28 10.36 5.44
N TYR A 156 -0.57 9.46 6.12
CA TYR A 156 -0.96 8.06 6.30
C TYR A 156 -2.31 7.93 7.00
N ASN A 157 -2.47 8.59 8.15
CA ASN A 157 -3.69 8.50 8.96
C ASN A 157 -4.93 9.01 8.22
N ILE A 158 -4.78 9.90 7.23
CA ILE A 158 -5.87 10.39 6.38
C ILE A 158 -6.12 9.46 5.16
N SER A 159 -5.07 8.78 4.71
CA SER A 159 -5.03 7.98 3.49
C SER A 159 -5.52 6.55 3.69
N VAL A 160 -5.26 5.96 4.85
CA VAL A 160 -5.67 4.60 5.20
C VAL A 160 -6.45 4.67 6.51
N ALA A 161 -7.78 4.57 6.42
CA ALA A 161 -8.63 4.45 7.59
C ALA A 161 -8.33 3.12 8.29
N TRP A 162 -8.42 3.11 9.62
CA TRP A 162 -8.03 2.01 10.54
C TRP A 162 -6.55 1.98 10.94
N ASN A 163 -5.62 2.35 10.05
CA ASN A 163 -4.21 2.44 10.43
C ASN A 163 -3.95 3.61 11.40
N SER A 164 -2.91 3.46 12.22
CA SER A 164 -2.41 4.54 13.08
C SER A 164 -0.91 4.67 12.92
N HIS A 165 -0.44 5.90 12.72
CA HIS A 165 0.97 6.22 12.56
C HIS A 165 1.34 7.40 13.46
N VAL A 166 2.43 7.23 14.19
CA VAL A 166 3.02 8.26 15.06
C VAL A 166 4.51 8.38 14.71
N CYS A 167 4.97 9.60 14.54
CA CYS A 167 6.37 9.92 14.26
C CYS A 167 6.91 10.80 15.39
N GLU A 168 7.95 10.33 16.07
CA GLU A 168 8.57 11.02 17.20
C GLU A 168 10.05 11.29 16.91
N ALA A 169 10.49 12.52 17.08
CA ALA A 169 11.90 12.83 16.91
C ALA A 169 12.78 12.18 18.00
N ARG A 170 13.92 11.63 17.57
CA ARG A 170 14.95 11.05 18.42
C ARG A 170 16.29 11.73 18.13
N GLY A 171 16.33 13.05 18.33
CA GLY A 171 17.49 13.88 17.99
C GLY A 171 17.31 14.65 16.69
N GLU A 172 18.42 15.07 16.08
CA GLU A 172 18.39 15.94 14.89
C GLU A 172 18.22 15.17 13.57
N ARG A 173 18.67 13.92 13.51
CA ARG A 173 18.78 13.12 12.28
C ARG A 173 18.13 11.74 12.37
N GLU A 174 17.23 11.59 13.33
CA GLU A 174 16.52 10.34 13.58
C GLU A 174 15.09 10.59 14.05
N VAL A 175 14.17 9.75 13.58
CA VAL A 175 12.83 9.61 14.16
C VAL A 175 12.54 8.16 14.51
N ARG A 176 11.77 7.96 15.57
CA ARG A 176 11.08 6.71 15.87
C ARG A 176 9.69 6.78 15.23
N TRP A 177 9.39 5.83 14.36
CA TRP A 177 8.06 5.66 13.79
C TRP A 177 7.36 4.49 14.46
N THR A 178 6.15 4.70 14.95
CA THR A 178 5.32 3.64 15.55
C THR A 178 4.02 3.54 14.77
N CYS A 179 3.59 2.34 14.42
CA CYS A 179 2.33 2.15 13.72
C CYS A 179 1.56 0.89 14.10
N LEU A 180 0.24 0.96 13.95
CA LEU A 180 -0.69 -0.17 13.93
C LEU A 180 -1.25 -0.28 12.52
N VAL A 181 -1.03 -1.41 11.86
CA VAL A 181 -1.22 -1.59 10.42
C VAL A 181 -1.73 -2.98 10.09
N GLU A 182 -2.13 -3.18 8.84
CA GLU A 182 -2.56 -4.46 8.32
C GLU A 182 -1.49 -5.55 8.53
N PRO A 183 -1.88 -6.80 8.83
CA PRO A 183 -0.99 -7.87 9.25
C PRO A 183 -0.33 -8.58 8.06
N THR A 184 0.61 -7.90 7.41
CA THR A 184 1.28 -8.41 6.22
C THR A 184 2.80 -8.43 6.39
N ASP A 185 3.42 -9.53 5.93
CA ASP A 185 4.89 -9.65 5.93
C ASP A 185 5.56 -8.69 4.95
N PHE A 186 4.81 -8.13 4.01
CA PHE A 186 5.30 -7.17 3.01
C PHE A 186 5.39 -5.73 3.55
N TYR A 187 4.81 -5.45 4.73
CA TYR A 187 4.61 -4.08 5.20
C TYR A 187 5.92 -3.31 5.35
N GLU A 188 6.96 -3.94 5.90
CA GLU A 188 8.28 -3.32 6.08
C GLU A 188 8.88 -2.82 4.75
N HIS A 189 8.77 -3.62 3.69
CA HIS A 189 9.25 -3.25 2.37
C HIS A 189 8.42 -2.11 1.78
N VAL A 190 7.10 -2.18 1.90
CA VAL A 190 6.17 -1.13 1.43
C VAL A 190 6.42 0.18 2.16
N PHE A 191 6.51 0.14 3.49
CA PHE A 191 6.78 1.30 4.34
C PHE A 191 8.13 1.95 4.01
N THR A 192 9.17 1.13 3.85
CA THR A 192 10.50 1.60 3.41
C THR A 192 10.42 2.32 2.07
N GLY A 193 9.71 1.75 1.09
CA GLY A 193 9.49 2.37 -0.21
C GLY A 193 8.81 3.72 -0.11
N ILE A 194 7.73 3.81 0.68
CA ILE A 194 7.00 5.07 0.89
C ILE A 194 7.88 6.14 1.54
N VAL A 195 8.66 5.78 2.57
CA VAL A 195 9.58 6.70 3.24
C VAL A 195 10.67 7.19 2.27
N CYS A 196 11.31 6.29 1.53
CA CYS A 196 12.33 6.61 0.53
C CYS A 196 11.77 7.52 -0.57
N GLY A 197 10.62 7.16 -1.15
CA GLY A 197 9.96 7.93 -2.20
C GLY A 197 9.51 9.31 -1.73
N THR A 198 9.05 9.41 -0.48
CA THR A 198 8.66 10.68 0.13
C THR A 198 9.85 11.62 0.29
N LEU A 199 10.93 11.18 0.95
CA LEU A 199 12.11 12.02 1.15
C LEU A 199 12.75 12.42 -0.19
N ARG A 200 12.84 11.50 -1.15
CA ARG A 200 13.33 11.81 -2.50
C ARG A 200 12.49 12.89 -3.19
N SER A 201 11.16 12.86 -3.02
CA SER A 201 10.24 13.85 -3.60
C SER A 201 10.40 15.26 -3.02
N HIS A 202 11.09 15.40 -1.89
CA HIS A 202 11.42 16.65 -1.22
C HIS A 202 12.92 16.97 -1.27
N GLU A 203 13.69 16.27 -2.12
CA GLU A 203 15.14 16.46 -2.25
C GLU A 203 15.90 16.28 -0.91
N ALA A 204 15.33 15.51 0.02
CA ALA A 204 15.94 15.17 1.29
C ALA A 204 16.95 14.02 1.12
N PRO A 205 17.93 13.88 2.05
CA PRO A 205 18.86 12.76 2.05
C PRO A 205 18.13 11.41 2.09
N ALA A 206 18.75 10.40 1.46
CA ALA A 206 18.22 9.05 1.46
C ALA A 206 18.19 8.49 2.89
N PRO A 207 17.06 7.93 3.34
CA PRO A 207 16.94 7.40 4.69
C PRO A 207 17.53 5.99 4.81
N THR A 208 17.97 5.65 6.02
CA THR A 208 18.04 4.26 6.49
C THR A 208 16.79 3.98 7.31
N VAL A 209 16.02 2.95 6.93
CA VAL A 209 14.81 2.51 7.64
C VAL A 209 15.09 1.15 8.25
N GLU A 210 14.97 1.03 9.57
CA GLU A 210 15.28 -0.18 10.32
C GLU A 210 14.08 -0.61 11.15
N LEU A 211 13.60 -1.84 10.96
CA LEU A 211 12.56 -2.43 11.78
C LEU A 211 13.13 -2.81 13.15
N MET A 212 12.63 -2.16 14.20
CA MET A 212 13.05 -2.38 15.58
C MET A 212 12.17 -3.41 16.30
N GLU A 213 10.87 -3.42 16.01
CA GLU A 213 9.90 -4.28 16.66
C GLU A 213 8.77 -4.62 15.69
N ARG A 214 8.36 -5.89 15.68
CA ARG A 214 7.13 -6.37 15.03
C ARG A 214 6.41 -7.30 16.00
N ARG A 215 5.15 -7.02 16.30
CA ARG A 215 4.29 -7.91 17.10
C ARG A 215 2.87 -7.92 16.56
N ARG A 216 2.21 -9.07 16.63
CA ARG A 216 0.77 -9.16 16.35
C ARG A 216 0.01 -8.32 17.38
N ASP A 217 -1.03 -7.61 16.95
CA ASP A 217 -1.91 -6.84 17.82
C ASP A 217 -3.36 -6.97 17.34
N GLY A 218 -4.07 -7.95 17.90
CA GLY A 218 -5.41 -8.33 17.43
C GLY A 218 -5.41 -8.69 15.94
N ALA A 219 -6.31 -8.05 15.18
CA ALA A 219 -6.40 -8.21 13.73
C ALA A 219 -5.21 -7.55 12.99
N GLY A 220 -4.48 -6.64 13.63
CA GLY A 220 -3.34 -5.93 13.04
C GLY A 220 -1.98 -6.46 13.45
N GLN A 221 -0.99 -5.64 13.13
CA GLN A 221 0.36 -5.73 13.68
C GLN A 221 0.85 -4.35 14.12
N HIS A 222 1.51 -4.33 15.26
CA HIS A 222 2.22 -3.18 15.77
C HIS A 222 3.68 -3.25 15.29
N MET A 223 4.16 -2.17 14.70
CA MET A 223 5.52 -2.07 14.19
C MET A 223 6.20 -0.79 14.66
N VAL A 224 7.50 -0.90 14.95
CA VAL A 224 8.35 0.23 15.31
C VAL A 224 9.53 0.28 14.37
N PHE A 225 9.79 1.44 13.78
CA PHE A 225 10.94 1.69 12.93
C PHE A 225 11.83 2.80 13.50
N SER A 226 13.14 2.68 13.32
CA SER A 226 14.07 3.81 13.37
C SER A 226 14.32 4.29 11.95
N ILE A 227 14.21 5.61 11.72
CA ILE A 227 14.47 6.24 10.43
C ILE A 227 15.55 7.29 10.61
N ARG A 228 16.68 7.14 9.91
CA ARG A 228 17.87 8.00 9.99
C ARG A 228 18.22 8.61 8.64
N TRP A 229 18.72 9.84 8.58
CA TRP A 229 19.09 10.54 7.32
C TRP A 229 20.27 11.52 7.47
#